data_AF-A0A3E1NNS3-F1
#
_entry.id   AF-A0A3E1NNS3-F1
#
_cell.length_a   1.000
_cell.length_b   1.000
_cell.length_c   1.000
_cell.angle_alpha   90.00
_cell.angle_beta   90.00
_cell.angle_gamma   90.00
#
_symmetry.space_group_name_H-M   'P 1'
#
loop_
_entity.id
_entity.type
_entity.pdbx_description
1 polymer ?
#
loop_
_entity_poly.entity_id
_entity_poly.type
_entity_poly.pdbx_seq_one_letter_code
_entity_poly.pdbx_strand_id
1 'polypeptide(L)'
;MNKFRTAAIQILTEVGKPLHYKEITKLALDKGILETEGATPDASMNAQLITDINKKGEGSDFIKTAPSTFGINPNKKVLEPKKQKKVLEEEAEEEEKIILETGFTGKAGEHLVCSELLFRGYNASIMSVDSGMDIIATKNNKLFSIQVKTANANTYETYNFDVRKISFEKDYAGNTFYVFILKGKTQTQFLIIPLHEMEKKVAEKAIIYVQSYKKYRVKIDIRDDKIYLGNRNHEMKYYLNNWDVIK
;
A
#
# COMPACT_ATOMS: atom_id res chain seq x y z
N MET A 1 9.58 -2.58 -11.62
CA MET A 1 8.90 -2.58 -12.93
C MET A 1 7.42 -2.27 -12.73
N ASN A 2 6.87 -1.36 -13.54
CA ASN A 2 5.51 -0.84 -13.40
C ASN A 2 4.42 -1.93 -13.49
N LYS A 3 3.59 -2.04 -12.44
CA LYS A 3 2.54 -3.07 -12.31
C LYS A 3 1.45 -2.97 -13.37
N PHE A 4 0.98 -1.77 -13.71
CA PHE A 4 -0.08 -1.55 -14.70
C PHE A 4 0.36 -1.99 -16.09
N ARG A 5 1.56 -1.57 -16.52
CA ARG A 5 2.15 -1.98 -17.80
C ARG A 5 2.30 -3.50 -17.89
N THR A 6 2.85 -4.13 -16.85
CA THR A 6 3.06 -5.58 -16.79
C THR A 6 1.73 -6.34 -16.92
N ALA A 7 0.72 -5.92 -16.15
CA ALA A 7 -0.61 -6.53 -16.19
C ALA A 7 -1.33 -6.33 -17.54
N ALA A 8 -1.19 -5.15 -18.16
CA ALA A 8 -1.78 -4.87 -19.47
C ALA A 8 -1.15 -5.72 -20.59
N ILE A 9 0.18 -5.91 -20.57
CA ILE A 9 0.87 -6.81 -21.52
C ILE A 9 0.31 -8.23 -21.38
N GLN A 10 0.19 -8.74 -20.14
CA GLN A 10 -0.36 -10.07 -19.91
C GLN A 10 -1.81 -10.19 -20.40
N ILE A 11 -2.72 -9.30 -19.99
CA ILE A 11 -4.13 -9.36 -20.39
C ILE A 11 -4.31 -9.23 -21.91
N LEU A 12 -3.63 -8.30 -22.57
CA LEU A 12 -3.77 -8.12 -24.02
C LEU A 12 -3.16 -9.27 -24.83
N THR A 13 -2.09 -9.91 -24.31
CA THR A 13 -1.51 -11.11 -24.91
C THR A 13 -2.42 -12.33 -24.74
N GLU A 14 -2.95 -12.56 -23.54
CA GLU A 14 -3.89 -13.67 -23.25
C GLU A 14 -5.21 -13.56 -24.01
N VAL A 15 -5.70 -12.35 -24.25
CA VAL A 15 -6.99 -12.10 -24.94
C VAL A 15 -6.82 -11.97 -26.46
N GLY A 16 -5.61 -11.70 -26.96
CA GLY A 16 -5.27 -11.74 -28.39
C GLY A 16 -5.93 -10.68 -29.27
N LYS A 17 -6.65 -9.71 -28.69
CA LYS A 17 -7.33 -8.61 -29.38
C LYS A 17 -7.25 -7.31 -28.58
N PRO A 18 -7.41 -6.13 -29.22
CA PRO A 18 -7.51 -4.87 -28.49
C PRO A 18 -8.71 -4.82 -27.55
N LEU A 19 -8.56 -4.14 -26.41
CA LEU A 19 -9.56 -3.97 -25.36
C LEU A 19 -9.63 -2.51 -24.89
N HIS A 20 -10.78 -2.08 -24.38
CA HIS A 20 -10.91 -0.78 -23.73
C HIS A 20 -10.19 -0.79 -22.37
N TYR A 21 -9.53 0.29 -21.96
CA TYR A 21 -8.69 0.26 -20.73
C TYR A 21 -9.45 -0.20 -19.47
N LYS A 22 -10.75 0.10 -19.36
CA LYS A 22 -11.60 -0.39 -18.25
C LYS A 22 -11.71 -1.91 -18.22
N GLU A 23 -11.77 -2.55 -19.39
CA GLU A 23 -11.80 -4.02 -19.52
C GLU A 23 -10.44 -4.62 -19.19
N ILE A 24 -9.33 -4.02 -19.67
CA ILE A 24 -7.97 -4.45 -19.32
C ILE A 24 -7.78 -4.38 -17.79
N THR A 25 -8.20 -3.28 -17.18
CA THR A 25 -8.13 -3.06 -15.72
C THR A 25 -8.98 -4.07 -14.98
N LYS A 26 -10.24 -4.26 -15.40
CA LYS A 26 -11.15 -5.23 -14.78
C LYS A 26 -10.59 -6.65 -14.85
N LEU A 27 -10.19 -7.12 -16.02
CA LEU A 27 -9.63 -8.46 -16.18
C LEU A 27 -8.32 -8.66 -15.40
N ALA A 28 -7.50 -7.62 -15.26
CA ALA A 28 -6.29 -7.65 -14.46
C ALA A 28 -6.57 -7.71 -12.94
N LEU A 29 -7.63 -7.04 -12.47
CA LEU A 29 -8.11 -7.13 -11.08
C LEU A 29 -8.80 -8.48 -10.81
N ASP A 30 -9.72 -8.90 -11.68
CA ASP A 30 -10.48 -10.16 -11.58
C ASP A 30 -9.56 -11.40 -11.56
N LYS A 31 -8.41 -11.33 -12.25
CA LYS A 31 -7.35 -12.38 -12.24
C LYS A 31 -6.27 -12.19 -11.16
N GLY A 32 -6.32 -11.11 -10.37
CA GLY A 32 -5.32 -10.79 -9.34
C GLY A 32 -3.93 -10.42 -9.86
N ILE A 33 -3.81 -10.05 -11.14
CA ILE A 33 -2.56 -9.67 -11.81
C ILE A 33 -2.16 -8.21 -11.48
N LEU A 34 -3.15 -7.34 -11.27
CA LEU A 34 -2.96 -5.92 -10.93
C LEU A 34 -3.51 -5.59 -9.56
N GLU A 35 -2.76 -4.81 -8.77
CA GLU A 35 -3.16 -4.24 -7.49
C GLU A 35 -3.40 -2.72 -7.56
N THR A 36 -4.46 -2.22 -6.92
CA THR A 36 -4.53 -0.81 -6.48
C THR A 36 -5.04 -0.63 -5.04
N GLU A 37 -4.48 0.39 -4.39
CA GLU A 37 -5.02 1.02 -3.18
C GLU A 37 -5.76 2.33 -3.54
N GLY A 38 -5.48 2.90 -4.73
CA GLY A 38 -6.17 4.07 -5.29
C GLY A 38 -7.57 3.76 -5.85
N ALA A 39 -8.47 4.74 -5.75
CA ALA A 39 -9.90 4.61 -6.05
C ALA A 39 -10.26 4.56 -7.55
N THR A 40 -9.35 4.91 -8.45
CA THR A 40 -9.57 5.00 -9.91
C THR A 40 -8.54 4.17 -10.69
N PRO A 41 -8.50 2.83 -10.50
CA PRO A 41 -7.52 1.94 -11.12
C PRO A 41 -7.53 2.01 -12.65
N ASP A 42 -8.69 2.27 -13.24
CA ASP A 42 -8.89 2.35 -14.68
C ASP A 42 -8.30 3.65 -15.27
N ALA A 43 -8.47 4.78 -14.57
CA ALA A 43 -7.79 6.02 -14.94
C ALA A 43 -6.26 5.87 -14.87
N SER A 44 -5.74 5.19 -13.84
CA SER A 44 -4.31 4.86 -13.74
C SER A 44 -3.84 3.97 -14.90
N MET A 45 -4.57 2.91 -15.24
CA MET A 45 -4.27 2.06 -16.39
C MET A 45 -4.17 2.86 -17.69
N ASN A 46 -5.18 3.69 -17.98
CA ASN A 46 -5.22 4.51 -19.19
C ASN A 46 -4.03 5.48 -19.27
N ALA A 47 -3.69 6.15 -18.16
CA ALA A 47 -2.56 7.08 -18.10
C ALA A 47 -1.21 6.37 -18.34
N GLN A 48 -1.03 5.17 -17.80
CA GLN A 48 0.20 4.39 -17.97
C GLN A 48 0.36 3.89 -19.42
N LEU A 49 -0.71 3.40 -20.04
CA LEU A 49 -0.69 2.97 -21.46
C LEU A 49 -0.41 4.14 -22.42
N ILE A 50 -1.02 5.31 -22.19
CA ILE A 50 -0.76 6.51 -22.98
C ILE A 50 0.68 7.01 -22.78
N THR A 51 1.20 6.98 -21.55
CA THR A 51 2.57 7.41 -21.25
C THR A 51 3.62 6.50 -21.92
N ASP A 52 3.42 5.18 -21.90
CA ASP A 52 4.32 4.23 -22.57
C ASP A 52 4.38 4.47 -24.09
N ILE A 53 3.21 4.61 -24.73
CA ILE A 53 3.10 4.93 -26.16
C ILE A 53 3.75 6.27 -26.48
N ASN A 54 3.55 7.30 -25.66
CA ASN A 54 4.14 8.63 -25.89
C ASN A 54 5.67 8.64 -25.72
N LYS A 55 6.22 7.97 -24.68
CA LYS A 55 7.67 7.90 -24.45
C LYS A 55 8.39 7.06 -25.52
N LYS A 56 7.80 5.93 -25.94
CA LYS A 56 8.48 4.94 -26.80
C LYS A 56 8.09 5.01 -28.27
N GLY A 57 6.92 5.52 -28.61
CA GLY A 57 6.39 5.54 -29.98
C GLY A 57 6.31 4.12 -30.55
N GLU A 58 6.87 3.92 -31.74
CA GLU A 58 6.91 2.61 -32.43
C GLU A 58 7.61 1.48 -31.64
N GLY A 59 8.38 1.81 -30.60
CA GLY A 59 9.00 0.85 -29.68
C GLY A 59 8.17 0.51 -28.43
N SER A 60 6.96 1.04 -28.30
CA SER A 60 6.02 0.68 -27.23
C SER A 60 5.57 -0.78 -27.35
N ASP A 61 5.27 -1.41 -26.22
CA ASP A 61 4.61 -2.71 -26.16
C ASP A 61 3.14 -2.64 -26.65
N PHE A 62 2.58 -1.42 -26.75
CA PHE A 62 1.17 -1.17 -27.02
C PHE A 62 0.95 -0.35 -28.29
N ILE A 63 -0.23 -0.50 -28.90
CA ILE A 63 -0.81 0.44 -29.86
C ILE A 63 -2.20 0.86 -29.40
N LYS A 64 -2.58 2.11 -29.69
CA LYS A 64 -3.94 2.61 -29.52
C LYS A 64 -4.71 2.40 -30.82
N THR A 65 -5.73 1.54 -30.80
CA THR A 65 -6.49 1.16 -32.01
C THR A 65 -7.80 1.94 -32.18
N ALA A 66 -8.34 2.49 -31.09
CA ALA A 66 -9.52 3.35 -31.10
C ALA A 66 -9.47 4.32 -29.89
N PRO A 67 -10.43 5.25 -29.71
CA PRO A 67 -10.53 6.03 -28.47
C PRO A 67 -10.53 5.11 -27.25
N SER A 68 -9.59 5.31 -26.33
CA SER A 68 -9.46 4.56 -25.06
C SER A 68 -9.26 3.03 -25.18
N THR A 69 -8.93 2.53 -26.38
CA THR A 69 -8.78 1.10 -26.70
C THR A 69 -7.36 0.79 -27.15
N PHE A 70 -6.77 -0.24 -26.55
CA PHE A 70 -5.36 -0.58 -26.69
C PHE A 70 -5.17 -2.07 -27.02
N GLY A 71 -4.14 -2.40 -27.81
CA GLY A 71 -3.71 -3.76 -28.11
C GLY A 71 -2.18 -3.90 -28.02
N ILE A 72 -1.66 -5.13 -28.07
CA ILE A 72 -0.22 -5.36 -28.23
C ILE A 72 0.24 -4.80 -29.59
N ASN A 73 1.45 -4.22 -29.63
CA ASN A 73 2.06 -3.72 -30.85
C ASN A 73 2.71 -4.88 -31.66
N PRO A 74 2.14 -5.31 -32.81
CA PRO A 74 2.76 -6.38 -33.62
C PRO A 74 3.99 -5.89 -34.38
N ASN A 75 4.09 -4.56 -34.60
CA ASN A 75 5.14 -3.91 -35.39
C ASN A 75 6.16 -3.19 -34.49
N LYS A 76 6.36 -3.69 -33.27
CA LYS A 76 7.26 -3.10 -32.27
C LYS A 76 8.68 -3.03 -32.80
N LYS A 77 9.15 -1.82 -33.12
CA LYS A 77 10.53 -1.60 -33.57
C LYS A 77 11.49 -1.64 -32.39
N VAL A 78 12.65 -2.23 -32.58
CA VAL A 78 13.79 -2.05 -31.67
C VAL A 78 14.20 -0.59 -31.72
N LEU A 79 14.18 0.08 -30.57
CA LEU A 79 14.63 1.47 -30.46
C LEU A 79 16.14 1.55 -30.64
N GLU A 80 16.65 2.64 -31.20
CA GLU A 80 18.10 2.87 -31.25
C GLU A 80 18.71 2.79 -29.84
N PRO A 81 19.90 2.19 -29.65
CA PRO A 81 20.47 1.96 -28.32
C PRO A 81 20.55 3.23 -27.44
N LYS A 82 20.83 4.39 -28.03
CA LYS A 82 20.83 5.68 -27.31
C LYS A 82 19.45 6.06 -26.78
N LYS A 83 18.39 5.93 -27.61
CA LYS A 83 17.01 6.23 -27.22
C LYS A 83 16.48 5.19 -26.23
N GLN A 84 16.80 3.91 -26.43
CA GLN A 84 16.42 2.85 -25.51
C GLN A 84 17.05 3.04 -24.13
N LYS A 85 18.35 3.37 -24.06
CA LYS A 85 19.05 3.64 -22.80
C LYS A 85 18.41 4.82 -22.06
N LYS A 86 18.17 5.95 -22.74
CA LYS A 86 17.53 7.14 -22.14
C LYS A 86 16.14 6.85 -21.58
N VAL A 87 15.31 6.07 -22.28
CA VAL A 87 13.98 5.69 -21.79
C VAL A 87 14.06 4.76 -20.58
N LEU A 88 15.03 3.83 -20.54
CA LEU A 88 15.25 2.96 -19.37
C LEU A 88 15.78 3.74 -18.17
N GLU A 89 16.63 4.75 -18.39
CA GLU A 89 17.11 5.67 -17.34
C GLU A 89 15.96 6.52 -16.79
N GLU A 90 15.10 7.07 -17.66
CA GLU A 90 13.89 7.79 -17.24
C GLU A 90 12.87 6.90 -16.49
N GLU A 91 12.63 5.65 -16.94
CA GLU A 91 11.76 4.71 -16.21
C GLU A 91 12.35 4.30 -14.85
N ALA A 92 13.68 4.15 -14.74
CA ALA A 92 14.36 3.83 -13.49
C ALA A 92 14.32 5.01 -12.50
N GLU A 93 14.61 6.24 -12.96
CA GLU A 93 14.51 7.44 -12.14
C GLU A 93 13.09 7.68 -11.60
N GLU A 94 12.05 7.44 -12.42
CA GLU A 94 10.66 7.56 -11.98
C GLU A 94 10.29 6.50 -10.93
N GLU A 95 10.71 5.25 -11.12
CA GLU A 95 10.45 4.18 -10.15
C GLU A 95 11.24 4.36 -8.84
N GLU A 96 12.50 4.81 -8.91
CA GLU A 96 13.32 5.11 -7.72
C GLU A 96 12.76 6.30 -6.92
N LYS A 97 12.30 7.37 -7.57
CA LYS A 97 11.63 8.50 -6.90
C LYS A 97 10.36 8.05 -6.15
N ILE A 98 9.52 7.21 -6.77
CA ILE A 98 8.31 6.66 -6.14
C ILE A 98 8.66 5.78 -4.93
N ILE A 99 9.71 4.97 -5.02
CA ILE A 99 10.19 4.12 -3.92
C ILE A 99 10.73 4.99 -2.77
N LEU A 100 11.47 6.05 -3.05
CA LEU A 100 12.00 6.97 -2.05
C LEU A 100 10.87 7.75 -1.35
N GLU A 101 9.96 8.38 -2.09
CA GLU A 101 8.83 9.16 -1.54
C GLU A 101 7.94 8.31 -0.60
N THR A 102 7.64 7.07 -1.00
CA THR A 102 6.87 6.14 -0.15
C THR A 102 7.68 5.62 1.04
N GLY A 103 8.98 5.35 0.86
CA GLY A 103 9.90 4.93 1.91
C GLY A 103 10.08 5.96 3.03
N PHE A 104 10.22 7.25 2.69
CA PHE A 104 10.32 8.33 3.66
C PHE A 104 9.07 8.43 4.55
N THR A 105 7.87 8.26 3.98
CA THR A 105 6.60 8.29 4.74
C THR A 105 6.50 7.13 5.74
N GLY A 106 7.03 5.96 5.38
CA GLY A 106 7.18 4.82 6.29
C GLY A 106 8.14 5.14 7.45
N LYS A 107 9.41 5.47 7.14
CA LYS A 107 10.44 5.72 8.17
C LYS A 107 10.14 6.92 9.06
N ALA A 108 9.54 7.99 8.53
CA ALA A 108 9.08 9.11 9.37
C ALA A 108 8.01 8.68 10.39
N GLY A 109 7.18 7.70 10.04
CA GLY A 109 6.22 7.09 10.98
C GLY A 109 6.90 6.27 12.07
N GLU A 110 7.87 5.43 11.71
CA GLU A 110 8.66 4.66 12.68
C GLU A 110 9.40 5.58 13.67
N HIS A 111 10.05 6.64 13.17
CA HIS A 111 10.70 7.64 14.03
C HIS A 111 9.71 8.37 14.96
N LEU A 112 8.49 8.68 14.47
CA LEU A 112 7.45 9.30 15.30
C LEU A 112 6.96 8.35 16.41
N VAL A 113 6.67 7.10 16.11
CA VAL A 113 6.22 6.13 17.13
C VAL A 113 7.34 5.81 18.12
N CYS A 114 8.58 5.73 17.65
CA CYS A 114 9.74 5.54 18.52
C CYS A 114 9.92 6.71 19.50
N SER A 115 9.79 7.97 19.04
CA SER A 115 9.88 9.13 19.92
C SER A 115 8.74 9.19 20.94
N GLU A 116 7.49 8.89 20.54
CA GLU A 116 6.34 8.81 21.46
C GLU A 116 6.57 7.75 22.56
N LEU A 117 7.18 6.60 22.23
CA LEU A 117 7.55 5.57 23.20
C LEU A 117 8.66 6.04 24.16
N LEU A 118 9.71 6.66 23.63
CA LEU A 118 10.82 7.21 24.42
C LEU A 118 10.33 8.27 25.42
N PHE A 119 9.48 9.21 24.99
CA PHE A 119 8.87 10.21 25.88
C PHE A 119 7.97 9.59 26.97
N ARG A 120 7.45 8.37 26.74
CA ARG A 120 6.68 7.60 27.73
C ARG A 120 7.54 6.66 28.58
N GLY A 121 8.86 6.79 28.54
CA GLY A 121 9.78 6.00 29.35
C GLY A 121 9.85 4.52 28.95
N TYR A 122 9.68 4.21 27.67
CA TYR A 122 10.09 2.94 27.10
C TYR A 122 11.52 3.06 26.57
N ASN A 123 12.36 2.06 26.81
CA ASN A 123 13.61 1.90 26.08
C ASN A 123 13.28 1.26 24.72
N ALA A 124 13.13 2.09 23.68
CA ALA A 124 12.66 1.72 22.35
C ALA A 124 13.72 1.96 21.27
N SER A 125 13.75 1.09 20.25
CA SER A 125 14.66 1.20 19.11
C SER A 125 14.00 0.71 17.82
N ILE A 126 14.35 1.37 16.70
CA ILE A 126 13.91 0.99 15.35
C ILE A 126 14.80 -0.14 14.84
N MET A 127 14.19 -1.18 14.28
CA MET A 127 14.91 -2.32 13.73
C MET A 127 15.58 -1.97 12.40
N SER A 128 16.89 -2.20 12.32
CA SER A 128 17.70 -1.91 11.11
C SER A 128 17.39 -2.83 9.91
N VAL A 129 16.58 -3.88 10.10
CA VAL A 129 16.22 -4.87 9.08
C VAL A 129 14.73 -5.21 9.20
N ASP A 130 13.95 -5.01 8.12
CA ASP A 130 12.54 -5.46 8.06
C ASP A 130 12.50 -7.00 8.13
N SER A 131 12.00 -7.51 9.26
CA SER A 131 11.62 -8.92 9.44
C SER A 131 10.14 -9.06 9.85
N GLY A 132 9.35 -8.02 9.55
CA GLY A 132 7.93 -7.84 9.84
C GLY A 132 7.61 -7.14 11.18
N MET A 133 8.60 -6.54 11.84
CA MET A 133 8.40 -5.55 12.90
C MET A 133 9.35 -4.37 12.69
N ASP A 134 8.92 -3.18 13.12
CA ASP A 134 9.64 -1.95 12.84
C ASP A 134 10.31 -1.39 14.11
N ILE A 135 9.69 -1.57 15.27
CA ILE A 135 10.19 -1.10 16.57
C ILE A 135 10.15 -2.25 17.58
N ILE A 136 11.21 -2.36 18.37
CA ILE A 136 11.26 -3.17 19.58
C ILE A 136 11.39 -2.25 20.79
N ALA A 137 10.64 -2.51 21.86
CA ALA A 137 10.62 -1.64 23.04
C ALA A 137 10.58 -2.45 24.34
N THR A 138 11.19 -1.91 25.40
CA THR A 138 11.21 -2.55 26.73
C THR A 138 10.83 -1.57 27.82
N LYS A 139 10.04 -2.03 28.79
CA LYS A 139 9.64 -1.28 29.99
C LYS A 139 9.20 -2.25 31.08
N ASN A 140 9.53 -1.97 32.35
CA ASN A 140 9.13 -2.79 33.52
C ASN A 140 9.39 -4.31 33.34
N ASN A 141 10.56 -4.65 32.79
CA ASN A 141 10.97 -6.02 32.44
C ASN A 141 10.05 -6.78 31.45
N LYS A 142 9.23 -6.07 30.68
CA LYS A 142 8.44 -6.60 29.56
C LYS A 142 9.03 -6.18 28.21
N LEU A 143 8.82 -7.04 27.22
CA LEU A 143 9.17 -6.81 25.81
C LEU A 143 7.90 -6.48 25.01
N PHE A 144 8.01 -5.46 24.17
CA PHE A 144 6.94 -4.93 23.31
C PHE A 144 7.43 -4.88 21.86
N SER A 145 6.52 -5.25 20.97
CA SER A 145 6.83 -5.63 19.59
C SER A 145 5.89 -4.88 18.65
N ILE A 146 6.40 -3.92 17.88
CA ILE A 146 5.57 -2.87 17.29
C ILE A 146 5.76 -2.78 15.78
N GLN A 147 4.65 -3.00 15.06
CA GLN A 147 4.53 -2.66 13.63
C GLN A 147 3.84 -1.30 13.49
N VAL A 148 4.45 -0.41 12.73
CA VAL A 148 3.96 0.94 12.43
C VAL A 148 3.44 0.98 10.99
N LYS A 149 2.32 1.67 10.75
CA LYS A 149 1.84 1.95 9.39
C LYS A 149 1.33 3.38 9.31
N THR A 150 1.74 4.13 8.28
CA THR A 150 1.42 5.56 8.10
C THR A 150 0.52 5.75 6.88
N ALA A 151 -0.58 6.49 7.02
CA ALA A 151 -1.42 6.89 5.89
C ALA A 151 -1.93 8.32 6.07
N ASN A 152 -2.03 9.04 4.95
CA ASN A 152 -2.66 10.36 4.88
C ASN A 152 -4.16 10.21 4.68
N ALA A 153 -4.94 11.12 5.30
CA ALA A 153 -6.39 11.16 5.14
C ALA A 153 -6.77 11.42 3.67
N ASN A 154 -7.73 10.66 3.14
CA ASN A 154 -8.41 11.07 1.92
C ASN A 154 -9.40 12.22 2.20
N THR A 155 -10.12 12.67 1.17
CA THR A 155 -11.11 13.76 1.28
C THR A 155 -12.16 13.56 2.38
N TYR A 156 -12.47 12.29 2.73
CA TYR A 156 -13.52 11.85 3.65
C TYR A 156 -12.99 11.31 4.99
N GLU A 157 -11.72 11.54 5.32
CA GLU A 157 -11.05 11.04 6.54
C GLU A 157 -11.10 9.51 6.70
N THR A 158 -11.12 8.81 5.56
CA THR A 158 -10.78 7.39 5.47
C THR A 158 -9.28 7.22 5.25
N TYR A 159 -8.71 6.27 5.97
CA TYR A 159 -7.34 5.78 5.87
C TYR A 159 -7.40 4.30 5.48
N ASN A 160 -6.53 3.87 4.55
CA ASN A 160 -6.41 2.46 4.17
C ASN A 160 -4.97 2.00 4.40
N PHE A 161 -4.82 0.80 4.94
CA PHE A 161 -3.54 0.17 5.21
C PHE A 161 -3.59 -1.30 4.80
N ASP A 162 -2.48 -1.79 4.24
CA ASP A 162 -2.33 -3.21 3.93
C ASP A 162 -1.22 -3.84 4.80
N VAL A 163 -1.54 -4.97 5.43
CA VAL A 163 -0.62 -5.77 6.24
C VAL A 163 -0.35 -7.09 5.52
N ARG A 164 0.93 -7.51 5.38
CA ARG A 164 1.29 -8.79 4.75
C ARG A 164 0.75 -9.95 5.61
N LYS A 165 -0.01 -10.91 5.07
CA LYS A 165 -0.53 -12.08 5.81
C LYS A 165 0.57 -12.82 6.57
N ILE A 166 1.70 -13.06 5.88
CA ILE A 166 2.88 -13.73 6.45
C ILE A 166 3.63 -12.91 7.52
N SER A 167 3.38 -11.60 7.62
CA SER A 167 3.88 -10.76 8.74
C SER A 167 2.82 -10.57 9.84
N PHE A 168 1.57 -10.97 9.59
CA PHE A 168 0.48 -10.91 10.57
C PHE A 168 0.36 -12.22 11.36
N GLU A 169 0.46 -13.35 10.67
CA GLU A 169 0.32 -14.71 11.23
C GLU A 169 1.65 -15.31 11.70
N LYS A 170 2.73 -14.50 11.72
CA LYS A 170 4.02 -14.91 12.24
C LYS A 170 4.04 -14.70 13.74
N ASP A 171 4.50 -15.72 14.48
CA ASP A 171 4.77 -15.59 15.91
C ASP A 171 6.01 -14.68 16.14
N TYR A 172 5.88 -13.77 17.11
CA TYR A 172 6.90 -12.79 17.48
C TYR A 172 7.01 -12.75 19.01
N ALA A 173 8.25 -12.75 19.51
CA ALA A 173 8.49 -12.61 20.95
C ALA A 173 7.98 -11.26 21.49
N GLY A 174 7.32 -11.28 22.65
CA GLY A 174 6.82 -10.09 23.33
C GLY A 174 5.40 -9.69 22.95
N ASN A 175 4.85 -8.69 23.67
CA ASN A 175 3.49 -8.22 23.44
C ASN A 175 3.42 -7.43 22.13
N THR A 176 2.74 -7.97 21.11
CA THR A 176 2.71 -7.40 19.75
C THR A 176 1.56 -6.41 19.55
N PHE A 177 1.86 -5.24 18.97
CA PHE A 177 0.93 -4.15 18.68
C PHE A 177 1.10 -3.59 17.26
N TYR A 178 -0.01 -3.12 16.68
CA TYR A 178 -0.05 -2.32 15.46
C TYR A 178 -0.35 -0.87 15.81
N VAL A 179 0.49 0.06 15.35
CA VAL A 179 0.28 1.51 15.48
C VAL A 179 0.00 2.10 14.10
N PHE A 180 -1.28 2.40 13.86
CA PHE A 180 -1.73 3.07 12.65
C PHE A 180 -1.68 4.59 12.85
N ILE A 181 -0.75 5.25 12.16
CA ILE A 181 -0.60 6.71 12.18
C ILE A 181 -1.55 7.30 11.14
N LEU A 182 -2.51 8.06 11.66
CA LEU A 182 -3.57 8.74 10.92
C LEU A 182 -3.14 10.19 10.70
N LYS A 183 -2.56 10.48 9.54
CA LYS A 183 -2.16 11.84 9.14
C LYS A 183 -3.39 12.59 8.60
N GLY A 184 -4.16 13.18 9.51
CA GLY A 184 -5.27 14.07 9.21
C GLY A 184 -4.80 15.44 8.68
N LYS A 185 -5.75 16.24 8.19
CA LYS A 185 -5.46 17.57 7.62
C LYS A 185 -4.99 18.60 8.66
N THR A 186 -5.44 18.45 9.90
CA THR A 186 -5.20 19.39 11.02
C THR A 186 -4.36 18.78 12.14
N GLN A 187 -4.38 17.46 12.30
CA GLN A 187 -3.72 16.75 13.40
C GLN A 187 -3.23 15.37 12.97
N THR A 188 -2.19 14.86 13.65
CA THR A 188 -1.79 13.46 13.58
C THR A 188 -2.42 12.70 14.74
N GLN A 189 -3.03 11.55 14.47
CA GLN A 189 -3.59 10.66 15.50
C GLN A 189 -3.01 9.24 15.36
N PHE A 190 -3.16 8.43 16.39
CA PHE A 190 -2.65 7.07 16.46
C PHE A 190 -3.78 6.12 16.85
N LEU A 191 -4.01 5.06 16.07
CA LEU A 191 -4.87 3.96 16.48
C LEU A 191 -3.97 2.77 16.85
N ILE A 192 -3.95 2.43 18.14
CA ILE A 192 -2.98 1.52 18.75
C ILE A 192 -3.68 0.22 19.15
N ILE A 193 -3.50 -0.84 18.36
CA ILE A 193 -4.30 -2.08 18.48
C ILE A 193 -3.37 -3.26 18.83
N PRO A 194 -3.62 -4.03 19.92
CA PRO A 194 -2.88 -5.26 20.19
C PRO A 194 -3.22 -6.35 19.17
N LEU A 195 -2.28 -7.28 18.93
CA LEU A 195 -2.44 -8.38 17.97
C LEU A 195 -3.77 -9.15 18.16
N HIS A 196 -4.13 -9.50 19.39
CA HIS A 196 -5.37 -10.26 19.67
C HIS A 196 -6.66 -9.52 19.25
N GLU A 197 -6.70 -8.17 19.34
CA GLU A 197 -7.85 -7.41 18.86
C GLU A 197 -7.81 -7.31 17.33
N MET A 198 -6.64 -7.25 16.70
CA MET A 198 -6.52 -7.35 15.23
C MET A 198 -7.01 -8.71 14.72
N GLU A 199 -6.61 -9.82 15.35
CA GLU A 199 -7.07 -11.18 15.00
C GLU A 199 -8.59 -11.30 15.15
N LYS A 200 -9.14 -10.75 16.24
CA LYS A 200 -10.58 -10.63 16.45
C LYS A 200 -11.26 -9.77 15.37
N LYS A 201 -10.66 -8.67 14.89
CA LYS A 201 -11.19 -7.89 13.76
C LYS A 201 -11.10 -8.60 12.41
N VAL A 202 -10.15 -9.53 12.22
CA VAL A 202 -10.16 -10.45 11.07
C VAL A 202 -11.32 -11.44 11.19
N ALA A 203 -11.54 -12.05 12.36
CA ALA A 203 -12.64 -12.98 12.60
C ALA A 203 -14.03 -12.32 12.48
N GLU A 204 -14.17 -11.08 12.99
CA GLU A 204 -15.36 -10.23 12.82
C GLU A 204 -15.56 -9.71 11.37
N LYS A 205 -14.61 -9.98 10.45
CA LYS A 205 -14.59 -9.49 9.06
C LYS A 205 -14.52 -7.96 8.91
N ALA A 206 -14.09 -7.26 9.96
CA ALA A 206 -13.80 -5.83 9.93
C ALA A 206 -12.47 -5.54 9.23
N ILE A 207 -11.48 -6.42 9.40
CA ILE A 207 -10.29 -6.52 8.56
C ILE A 207 -10.57 -7.57 7.47
N ILE A 208 -10.35 -7.21 6.21
CA ILE A 208 -10.69 -8.06 5.06
C ILE A 208 -9.42 -8.71 4.51
N TYR A 209 -9.44 -10.04 4.35
CA TYR A 209 -8.37 -10.75 3.65
C TYR A 209 -8.50 -10.58 2.13
N VAL A 210 -7.46 -10.02 1.51
CA VAL A 210 -7.36 -9.83 0.06
C VAL A 210 -6.48 -10.96 -0.51
N GLN A 211 -7.14 -11.95 -1.10
CA GLN A 211 -6.51 -13.21 -1.54
C GLN A 211 -5.41 -13.00 -2.60
N SER A 212 -5.60 -12.07 -3.53
CA SER A 212 -4.71 -11.81 -4.67
C SER A 212 -3.26 -11.53 -4.25
N TYR A 213 -3.06 -10.70 -3.23
CA TYR A 213 -1.72 -10.30 -2.75
C TYR A 213 -1.27 -11.04 -1.48
N LYS A 214 -2.16 -11.84 -0.87
CA LYS A 214 -1.98 -12.41 0.47
C LYS A 214 -1.76 -11.31 1.52
N LYS A 215 -2.64 -10.31 1.51
CA LYS A 215 -2.65 -9.13 2.41
C LYS A 215 -3.94 -9.08 3.23
N TYR A 216 -3.88 -8.51 4.43
CA TYR A 216 -5.05 -8.04 5.18
C TYR A 216 -5.22 -6.54 4.97
N ARG A 217 -6.41 -6.11 4.53
CA ARG A 217 -6.74 -4.70 4.35
C ARG A 217 -7.45 -4.17 5.59
N VAL A 218 -6.82 -3.17 6.21
CA VAL A 218 -7.29 -2.45 7.39
C VAL A 218 -7.76 -1.08 6.92
N LYS A 219 -9.08 -0.91 6.78
CA LYS A 219 -9.71 0.38 6.49
C LYS A 219 -10.14 1.03 7.80
N ILE A 220 -9.82 2.30 8.00
CA ILE A 220 -10.16 3.09 9.18
C ILE A 220 -10.90 4.34 8.73
N ASP A 221 -12.08 4.61 9.27
CA ASP A 221 -12.84 5.86 9.02
C ASP A 221 -12.90 6.70 10.30
N ILE A 222 -12.70 8.02 10.19
CA ILE A 222 -13.07 8.99 11.23
C ILE A 222 -14.34 9.71 10.78
N ARG A 223 -15.36 9.78 11.65
CA ARG A 223 -16.61 10.55 11.45
C ARG A 223 -17.19 10.96 12.79
N ASP A 224 -17.65 12.20 12.93
CA ASP A 224 -18.42 12.67 14.09
C ASP A 224 -17.69 12.41 15.44
N ASP A 225 -16.38 12.71 15.49
CA ASP A 225 -15.44 12.42 16.60
C ASP A 225 -15.37 10.94 17.06
N LYS A 226 -15.82 10.03 16.18
CA LYS A 226 -15.72 8.58 16.34
C LYS A 226 -14.81 7.98 15.27
N ILE A 227 -14.17 6.88 15.63
CA ILE A 227 -13.28 6.12 14.75
C ILE A 227 -13.78 4.69 14.60
N TYR A 228 -13.79 4.18 13.38
CA TYR A 228 -14.33 2.87 13.03
C TYR A 228 -13.33 2.05 12.21
N LEU A 229 -13.32 0.73 12.39
CA LEU A 229 -12.50 -0.18 11.60
C LEU A 229 -13.39 -1.02 10.67
N GLY A 230 -13.11 -0.96 9.37
CA GLY A 230 -13.86 -1.62 8.30
C GLY A 230 -15.21 -0.96 8.03
N ASN A 231 -16.13 -1.07 9.00
CA ASN A 231 -17.49 -0.56 8.96
C ASN A 231 -17.94 0.00 10.33
N ARG A 232 -19.11 0.65 10.38
CA ARG A 232 -19.60 1.40 11.56
C ARG A 232 -19.89 0.56 12.81
N ASN A 233 -19.96 -0.76 12.72
CA ASN A 233 -20.26 -1.62 13.87
C ASN A 233 -19.03 -1.87 14.77
N HIS A 234 -17.82 -1.54 14.30
CA HIS A 234 -16.56 -1.75 15.03
C HIS A 234 -15.95 -0.39 15.38
N GLU A 235 -16.59 0.34 16.29
CA GLU A 235 -16.06 1.59 16.85
C GLU A 235 -14.82 1.29 17.72
N MET A 236 -13.69 1.92 17.41
CA MET A 236 -12.39 1.64 18.03
C MET A 236 -11.93 2.74 19.00
N LYS A 237 -12.86 3.54 19.53
CA LYS A 237 -12.56 4.75 20.33
C LYS A 237 -11.62 4.49 21.52
N TYR A 238 -11.68 3.32 22.15
CA TYR A 238 -10.78 2.94 23.25
C TYR A 238 -9.30 2.91 22.85
N TYR A 239 -8.99 2.64 21.59
CA TYR A 239 -7.63 2.47 21.07
C TYR A 239 -7.06 3.76 20.42
N LEU A 240 -7.86 4.84 20.36
CA LEU A 240 -7.48 6.10 19.72
C LEU A 240 -6.66 6.99 20.67
N ASN A 241 -5.41 7.28 20.29
CA ASN A 241 -4.41 8.00 21.07
C ASN A 241 -4.13 7.42 22.47
N ASN A 242 -4.65 6.23 22.78
CA ASN A 242 -4.52 5.57 24.08
C ASN A 242 -3.26 4.71 24.11
N TRP A 243 -2.15 5.31 24.54
CA TRP A 243 -0.86 4.62 24.65
C TRP A 243 -0.79 3.62 25.82
N ASP A 244 -1.70 3.71 26.79
CA ASP A 244 -1.75 2.85 27.98
C ASP A 244 -2.35 1.45 27.70
N VAL A 245 -2.64 1.14 26.43
CA VAL A 245 -2.90 -0.24 25.97
C VAL A 245 -1.61 -1.05 25.84
N ILE A 246 -0.46 -0.39 25.63
CA ILE A 246 0.87 -1.00 25.67
C ILE A 246 1.27 -1.08 27.15
N LYS A 247 1.29 -2.29 27.74
CA LYS A 247 1.59 -2.50 29.17
C LYS A 247 1.95 -3.93 29.58
#